data_AF-A0A6M4WY98-F1
#
_entry.id   AF-A0A6M4WY98-F1
#
_cell.length_a   1.000
_cell.length_b   1.000
_cell.length_c   1.000
_cell.angle_alpha   90.00
_cell.angle_beta   90.00
_cell.angle_gamma   90.00
#
_symmetry.space_group_name_H-M   'P 1'
#
loop_
_entity.id
_entity.type
_entity.pdbx_description
1 polymer ?
#
loop_
_entity_poly.entity_id
_entity_poly.type
_entity_poly.pdbx_seq_one_letter_code
_entity_poly.pdbx_strand_id
1 'polypeptide(L)'
;MSAQLFTLIGVLVGAAASYVGGALMERARWRRQLTTRWDEHRLDCYLRYADAVKRFTSLAGRLAAGKGLFPLPQPLAEEAGLELMAEVELERGYAFEAVLLMGDAETISAARALQRHAWVLEQFVRDMRPGTPDDWMKAFREFQEKRDEFYVAARDSLGVHAKFRLRSDDPALLATDPRHM
;
A
#
# COMPACT_ATOMS: atom_id res chain seq x y z
N MET A 1 68.72 -11.34 11.91
CA MET A 1 67.61 -12.28 12.20
C MET A 1 66.38 -11.56 12.74
N SER A 2 66.48 -10.69 13.76
CA SER A 2 65.29 -10.02 14.36
C SER A 2 64.53 -9.06 13.44
N ALA A 3 65.21 -8.30 12.59
CA ALA A 3 64.58 -7.32 11.68
C ALA A 3 63.63 -7.97 10.64
N GLN A 4 63.97 -9.16 10.14
CA GLN A 4 63.15 -9.91 9.18
C GLN A 4 61.84 -10.43 9.81
N LEU A 5 61.90 -10.80 11.09
CA LEU A 5 60.73 -11.19 11.87
C LEU A 5 59.74 -10.02 12.01
N PHE A 6 60.24 -8.82 12.33
CA PHE A 6 59.41 -7.62 12.42
C PHE A 6 58.75 -7.26 11.09
N THR A 7 59.47 -7.39 9.97
CA THR A 7 58.90 -7.14 8.64
C THR A 7 57.80 -8.15 8.28
N LEU A 8 58.00 -9.43 8.62
CA LEU A 8 57.02 -10.48 8.34
C LEU A 8 55.73 -10.26 9.15
N ILE A 9 55.86 -9.90 10.43
CA ILE A 9 54.73 -9.56 11.30
C ILE A 9 53.96 -8.36 10.73
N GLY A 10 54.66 -7.31 10.30
CA GLY A 10 54.03 -6.13 9.69
C GLY A 10 53.20 -6.47 8.44
N VAL A 11 53.73 -7.32 7.56
CA VAL A 11 53.00 -7.78 6.36
C VAL A 11 51.78 -8.62 6.73
N LEU A 12 51.90 -9.54 7.69
CA LEU A 12 50.78 -10.36 8.13
C LEU A 12 49.66 -9.51 8.76
N VAL A 13 50.03 -8.53 9.59
CA VAL A 13 49.08 -7.59 10.18
C VAL A 13 48.42 -6.73 9.09
N GLY A 14 49.20 -6.20 8.14
CA GLY A 14 48.68 -5.43 7.02
C GLY A 14 47.73 -6.24 6.12
N ALA A 15 48.07 -7.49 5.83
CA ALA A 15 47.23 -8.40 5.05
C ALA A 15 45.94 -8.75 5.80
N ALA A 16 46.02 -9.06 7.09
CA ALA A 16 44.84 -9.35 7.92
C ALA A 16 43.91 -8.14 8.03
N ALA A 17 44.46 -6.94 8.28
CA ALA A 17 43.69 -5.70 8.31
C ALA A 17 43.03 -5.40 6.96
N SER A 18 43.74 -5.61 5.86
CA SER A 18 43.21 -5.42 4.50
C SER A 18 42.06 -6.39 4.20
N TYR A 19 42.22 -7.67 4.55
CA TYR A 19 41.18 -8.69 4.37
C TYR A 19 39.93 -8.37 5.19
N VAL A 20 40.07 -8.07 6.48
CA VAL A 20 38.95 -7.73 7.36
C VAL A 20 38.25 -6.46 6.89
N GLY A 21 39.02 -5.43 6.52
CA GLY A 21 38.47 -4.18 5.96
C GLY A 21 37.66 -4.43 4.68
N GLY A 22 38.19 -5.24 3.76
CA GLY A 22 37.51 -5.66 2.54
C GLY A 22 36.19 -6.39 2.83
N ALA A 23 36.23 -7.40 3.70
CA ALA A 23 35.05 -8.19 4.06
C ALA A 23 33.94 -7.35 4.72
N LEU A 24 34.30 -6.39 5.59
CA LEU A 24 33.33 -5.48 6.21
C LEU A 24 32.69 -4.54 5.18
N MET A 25 33.49 -4.01 4.25
CA MET A 25 33.01 -3.13 3.19
C MET A 25 32.08 -3.85 2.21
N GLU A 26 32.42 -5.08 1.82
CA GLU A 26 31.60 -5.93 0.97
C GLU A 26 30.28 -6.29 1.67
N ARG A 27 30.32 -6.68 2.95
CA ARG A 27 29.11 -6.95 3.74
C ARG A 27 28.22 -5.72 3.90
N ALA A 28 28.79 -4.52 4.02
CA ALA A 28 28.03 -3.27 4.05
C ALA A 28 27.37 -2.99 2.69
N ARG A 29 28.10 -3.19 1.58
CA ARG A 29 27.57 -3.04 0.21
C ARG A 29 26.43 -4.03 -0.06
N TRP A 30 26.62 -5.30 0.26
CA TRP A 30 25.63 -6.35 0.10
C TRP A 30 24.33 -6.05 0.87
N ARG A 31 24.44 -5.61 2.13
CA ARG A 31 23.28 -5.20 2.92
C ARG A 31 22.51 -4.05 2.28
N ARG A 32 23.19 -2.99 1.81
CA ARG A 32 22.53 -1.88 1.14
C ARG A 32 21.80 -2.33 -0.13
N GLN A 33 22.44 -3.15 -0.95
CA GLN A 33 21.82 -3.69 -2.17
C GLN A 33 20.59 -4.54 -1.87
N LEU A 34 20.65 -5.41 -0.85
CA LEU A 34 19.49 -6.17 -0.41
C LEU A 34 18.37 -5.26 0.09
N THR A 35 18.68 -4.25 0.91
CA THR A 35 17.67 -3.30 1.40
C THR A 35 16.97 -2.59 0.25
N THR A 36 17.71 -2.04 -0.71
CA THR A 36 17.13 -1.39 -1.90
C THR A 36 16.23 -2.35 -2.69
N ARG A 37 16.66 -3.60 -2.91
CA ARG A 37 15.85 -4.60 -3.61
C ARG A 37 14.55 -4.94 -2.85
N TRP A 38 14.64 -5.08 -1.53
CA TRP A 38 13.45 -5.36 -0.71
C TRP A 38 12.49 -4.17 -0.71
N ASP A 39 12.98 -2.94 -0.72
CA ASP A 39 12.17 -1.73 -0.82
C ASP A 39 11.47 -1.63 -2.18
N GLU A 40 12.15 -1.94 -3.28
CA GLU A 40 11.56 -2.00 -4.63
C GLU A 40 10.44 -3.04 -4.72
N HIS A 41 10.67 -4.27 -4.22
CA HIS A 41 9.64 -5.31 -4.20
C HIS A 41 8.46 -4.95 -3.29
N ARG A 42 8.71 -4.31 -2.15
CA ARG A 42 7.68 -3.83 -1.24
C ARG A 42 6.82 -2.76 -1.89
N LEU A 43 7.43 -1.79 -2.59
CA LEU A 43 6.72 -0.78 -3.36
C LEU A 43 5.81 -1.41 -4.43
N ASP A 44 6.31 -2.38 -5.19
CA ASP A 44 5.49 -3.10 -6.19
C ASP A 44 4.29 -3.80 -5.55
N CYS A 45 4.49 -4.47 -4.40
CA CYS A 45 3.41 -5.12 -3.66
C CYS A 45 2.33 -4.12 -3.19
N TYR A 46 2.75 -2.97 -2.66
CA TYR A 46 1.82 -1.93 -2.21
C TYR A 46 1.06 -1.29 -3.37
N LEU A 47 1.72 -1.04 -4.50
CA LEU A 47 1.08 -0.49 -5.71
C LEU A 47 0.05 -1.46 -6.29
N ARG A 48 0.39 -2.75 -6.39
CA ARG A 48 -0.54 -3.78 -6.87
C ARG A 48 -1.76 -3.88 -5.98
N TYR A 49 -1.58 -3.88 -4.66
CA TYR A 49 -2.69 -3.92 -3.72
C TYR A 49 -3.56 -2.66 -3.80
N ALA A 50 -2.95 -1.47 -3.87
CA ALA A 50 -3.67 -0.22 -4.01
C ALA A 50 -4.50 -0.16 -5.32
N ASP A 51 -3.93 -0.62 -6.44
CA ASP A 51 -4.65 -0.70 -7.71
C ASP A 51 -5.81 -1.69 -7.64
N ALA A 52 -5.59 -2.89 -7.10
CA ALA A 52 -6.64 -3.90 -6.97
C ALA A 52 -7.80 -3.42 -6.07
N VAL A 53 -7.50 -2.77 -4.93
CA VAL A 53 -8.53 -2.16 -4.06
C VAL A 53 -9.26 -1.03 -4.78
N LYS A 54 -8.56 -0.21 -5.58
CA LYS A 54 -9.19 0.85 -6.38
C LYS A 54 -10.15 0.28 -7.42
N ARG A 55 -9.76 -0.78 -8.14
CA ARG A 55 -10.62 -1.46 -9.12
C ARG A 55 -11.85 -2.05 -8.44
N PHE A 56 -11.66 -2.78 -7.36
CA PHE A 56 -12.73 -3.37 -6.55
C PHE A 56 -13.73 -2.32 -6.07
N THR A 57 -13.26 -1.23 -5.45
CA THR A 57 -14.16 -0.17 -4.95
C THR A 57 -14.75 0.71 -6.05
N SER A 58 -14.07 0.88 -7.18
CA SER A 58 -14.64 1.54 -8.35
C SER A 58 -15.80 0.73 -8.93
N LEU A 59 -15.68 -0.58 -8.98
CA LEU A 59 -16.75 -1.46 -9.46
C LEU A 59 -17.95 -1.46 -8.49
N ALA A 60 -17.68 -1.55 -7.18
CA ALA A 60 -18.70 -1.38 -6.16
C ALA A 60 -19.44 -0.03 -6.31
N GLY A 61 -18.72 1.07 -6.56
CA GLY A 61 -19.34 2.38 -6.80
C GLY A 61 -20.28 2.41 -8.02
N ARG A 62 -19.92 1.71 -9.11
CA ARG A 62 -20.78 1.63 -10.30
C ARG A 62 -22.03 0.80 -10.07
N LEU A 63 -21.91 -0.31 -9.34
CA LEU A 63 -23.05 -1.12 -8.91
C LEU A 63 -23.98 -0.33 -7.97
N ALA A 64 -23.41 0.37 -6.99
CA ALA A 64 -24.17 1.25 -6.10
C ALA A 64 -24.91 2.34 -6.87
N ALA A 65 -24.31 2.90 -7.93
CA ALA A 65 -24.99 3.83 -8.81
C ALA A 65 -26.15 3.20 -9.59
N GLY A 66 -26.00 1.96 -10.05
CA GLY A 66 -27.11 1.18 -10.65
C GLY A 66 -28.28 0.97 -9.69
N LYS A 67 -27.99 0.86 -8.39
CA LYS A 67 -28.99 0.73 -7.31
C LYS A 67 -29.51 2.08 -6.77
N GLY A 68 -29.09 3.21 -7.34
CA GLY A 68 -29.48 4.55 -6.87
C GLY A 68 -28.86 4.97 -5.54
N LEU A 69 -27.84 4.26 -5.04
CA LEU A 69 -27.13 4.58 -3.79
C LEU A 69 -25.98 5.57 -3.98
N PHE A 70 -25.49 5.74 -5.21
CA PHE A 70 -24.33 6.59 -5.47
C PHE A 70 -24.48 7.41 -6.77
N PRO A 71 -24.30 8.74 -6.75
CA PRO A 71 -24.48 9.57 -7.94
C PRO A 71 -23.23 9.54 -8.85
N LEU A 72 -22.88 8.37 -9.38
CA LEU A 72 -21.74 8.19 -10.30
C LEU A 72 -22.22 8.14 -11.78
N PRO A 73 -21.57 8.86 -12.72
CA PRO A 73 -22.06 9.03 -14.11
C PRO A 73 -21.95 7.78 -15.02
N GLN A 74 -21.72 6.58 -14.46
CA GLN A 74 -21.50 5.34 -15.21
C GLN A 74 -22.00 4.10 -14.43
N PRO A 75 -23.32 4.02 -14.14
CA PRO A 75 -23.90 2.91 -13.40
C PRO A 75 -23.69 1.58 -14.12
N LEU A 76 -23.69 0.50 -13.35
CA LEU A 76 -23.63 -0.87 -13.86
C LEU A 76 -24.84 -1.65 -13.34
N ALA A 77 -25.50 -2.40 -14.22
CA ALA A 77 -26.59 -3.31 -13.84
C ALA A 77 -26.05 -4.45 -12.96
N GLU A 78 -26.88 -4.93 -12.04
CA GLU A 78 -26.47 -5.90 -11.03
C GLU A 78 -26.01 -7.22 -11.64
N GLU A 79 -26.78 -7.75 -12.60
CA GLU A 79 -26.52 -9.02 -13.26
C GLU A 79 -25.16 -9.03 -13.99
N ALA A 80 -24.77 -7.90 -14.57
CA ALA A 80 -23.49 -7.76 -15.28
C ALA A 80 -22.31 -7.45 -14.34
N GLY A 81 -22.57 -6.96 -13.13
CA GLY A 81 -21.52 -6.45 -12.25
C GLY A 81 -21.07 -7.41 -11.15
N LEU A 82 -21.90 -8.35 -10.71
CA LEU A 82 -21.54 -9.26 -9.61
C LEU A 82 -20.47 -10.29 -10.00
N GLU A 83 -20.46 -10.76 -11.25
CA GLU A 83 -19.40 -11.65 -11.77
C GLU A 83 -18.06 -10.91 -11.85
N LEU A 84 -18.06 -9.73 -12.46
CA LEU A 84 -16.89 -8.84 -12.48
C LEU A 84 -16.39 -8.51 -11.07
N MET A 85 -17.31 -8.37 -10.10
CA MET A 85 -16.98 -8.10 -8.69
C MET A 85 -16.22 -9.26 -8.05
N ALA A 86 -16.59 -10.50 -8.37
CA ALA A 86 -15.90 -11.68 -7.89
C ALA A 86 -14.47 -11.77 -8.45
N GLU A 87 -14.27 -11.43 -9.72
CA GLU A 87 -12.94 -11.41 -10.37
C GLU A 87 -12.01 -10.40 -9.69
N VAL A 88 -12.46 -9.16 -9.52
CA VAL A 88 -11.64 -8.12 -8.88
C VAL A 88 -11.41 -8.36 -7.39
N GLU A 89 -12.31 -9.06 -6.70
CA GLU A 89 -12.08 -9.48 -5.30
C GLU A 89 -10.98 -10.53 -5.21
N LEU A 90 -10.94 -11.48 -6.15
CA LEU A 90 -9.86 -12.47 -6.24
C LEU A 90 -8.51 -11.79 -6.46
N GLU A 91 -8.42 -10.86 -7.43
CA GLU A 91 -7.21 -10.08 -7.68
C GLU A 91 -6.77 -9.28 -6.44
N ARG A 92 -7.71 -8.63 -5.75
CA ARG A 92 -7.46 -7.86 -4.53
C ARG A 92 -6.97 -8.76 -3.39
N GLY A 93 -7.54 -9.95 -3.24
CA GLY A 93 -7.11 -10.97 -2.29
C GLY A 93 -5.67 -11.42 -2.55
N TYR A 94 -5.33 -11.76 -3.80
CA TYR A 94 -3.95 -12.13 -4.16
C TYR A 94 -2.94 -10.99 -3.91
N ALA A 95 -3.30 -9.76 -4.27
CA ALA A 95 -2.42 -8.62 -4.01
C ALA A 95 -2.23 -8.36 -2.50
N PHE A 96 -3.25 -8.65 -1.68
CA PHE A 96 -3.17 -8.54 -0.22
C PHE A 96 -2.18 -9.55 0.39
N GLU A 97 -2.14 -10.78 -0.10
CA GLU A 97 -1.17 -11.80 0.35
C GLU A 97 0.28 -11.30 0.17
N ALA A 98 0.57 -10.62 -0.94
CA ALA A 98 1.89 -10.02 -1.17
C ALA A 98 2.23 -8.95 -0.12
N VAL A 99 1.25 -8.16 0.33
CA VAL A 99 1.42 -7.19 1.43
C VAL A 99 1.70 -7.91 2.75
N LEU A 100 1.05 -9.05 3.03
CA LEU A 100 1.32 -9.83 4.24
C LEU A 100 2.75 -10.39 4.27
N LEU A 101 3.30 -10.73 3.12
CA LEU A 101 4.67 -11.28 3.02
C LEU A 101 5.75 -10.20 3.09
N MET A 102 5.48 -9.01 2.55
CA MET A 102 6.50 -7.98 2.30
C MET A 102 6.39 -6.73 3.19
N GLY A 103 5.19 -6.48 3.73
CA GLY A 103 4.89 -5.32 4.55
C GLY A 103 5.42 -5.43 5.97
N ASP A 104 5.62 -4.28 6.61
CA ASP A 104 5.82 -4.24 8.05
C ASP A 104 4.49 -4.32 8.82
N ALA A 105 4.57 -4.42 10.15
CA ALA A 105 3.40 -4.63 10.99
C ALA A 105 2.35 -3.51 10.84
N GLU A 106 2.80 -2.25 10.76
CA GLU A 106 1.91 -1.09 10.63
C GLU A 106 1.23 -1.05 9.25
N THR A 107 1.98 -1.31 8.18
CA THR A 107 1.41 -1.35 6.83
C THR A 107 0.43 -2.50 6.67
N ILE A 108 0.73 -3.67 7.25
CA ILE A 108 -0.19 -4.82 7.29
C ILE A 108 -1.46 -4.47 8.06
N SER A 109 -1.34 -3.80 9.21
CA SER A 109 -2.48 -3.37 10.02
C SER A 109 -3.39 -2.40 9.25
N ALA A 110 -2.79 -1.39 8.60
CA ALA A 110 -3.50 -0.42 7.78
C ALA A 110 -4.18 -1.09 6.56
N ALA A 111 -3.49 -2.02 5.87
CA ALA A 111 -4.06 -2.79 4.77
C ALA A 111 -5.26 -3.64 5.21
N ARG A 112 -5.18 -4.27 6.40
CA ARG A 112 -6.33 -5.00 6.97
C ARG A 112 -7.51 -4.08 7.25
N ALA A 113 -7.26 -2.87 7.76
CA ALA A 113 -8.31 -1.88 7.98
C ALA A 113 -8.95 -1.45 6.66
N LEU A 114 -8.14 -1.12 5.66
CA LEU A 114 -8.59 -0.77 4.31
C LEU A 114 -9.48 -1.85 3.71
N GLN A 115 -9.06 -3.12 3.77
CA GLN A 115 -9.84 -4.25 3.28
C GLN A 115 -11.21 -4.37 3.96
N ARG A 116 -11.27 -4.25 5.30
CA ARG A 116 -12.54 -4.32 6.02
C ARG A 116 -13.53 -3.25 5.56
N HIS A 117 -13.07 -2.03 5.32
CA HIS A 117 -13.93 -0.95 4.84
C HIS A 117 -14.28 -1.09 3.35
N ALA A 118 -13.41 -1.68 2.53
CA ALA A 118 -13.75 -2.02 1.15
C ALA A 118 -14.91 -3.04 1.10
N TRP A 119 -14.88 -4.08 1.94
CA TRP A 119 -15.96 -5.08 2.01
C TRP A 119 -17.29 -4.50 2.49
N VAL A 120 -17.28 -3.44 3.31
CA VAL A 120 -18.53 -2.75 3.67
C VAL A 120 -19.22 -2.19 2.42
N LEU A 121 -18.47 -1.66 1.45
CA LEU A 121 -19.04 -1.19 0.18
C LEU A 121 -19.61 -2.35 -0.64
N GLU A 122 -18.93 -3.50 -0.65
CA GLU A 122 -19.45 -4.71 -1.30
C GLU A 122 -20.76 -5.19 -0.67
N GLN A 123 -20.88 -5.15 0.66
CA GLN A 123 -22.09 -5.56 1.37
C GLN A 123 -23.33 -4.77 0.93
N PHE A 124 -23.19 -3.47 0.65
CA PHE A 124 -24.30 -2.66 0.13
C PHE A 124 -24.74 -3.10 -1.27
N VAL A 125 -23.80 -3.41 -2.16
CA VAL A 125 -24.15 -3.76 -3.55
C VAL A 125 -24.62 -5.20 -3.71
N ARG A 126 -24.30 -6.08 -2.76
CA ARG A 126 -24.80 -7.46 -2.68
C ARG A 126 -26.09 -7.61 -1.87
N ASP A 127 -26.70 -6.51 -1.45
CA ASP A 127 -27.87 -6.49 -0.57
C ASP A 127 -27.69 -7.24 0.77
N MET A 128 -26.43 -7.45 1.19
CA MET A 128 -26.09 -8.01 2.51
C MET A 128 -26.17 -6.97 3.61
N ARG A 129 -26.18 -5.69 3.22
CA ARG A 129 -26.37 -4.54 4.10
C ARG A 129 -27.37 -3.58 3.45
N PRO A 130 -28.55 -3.35 4.04
CA PRO A 130 -29.44 -2.30 3.57
C PRO A 130 -28.85 -0.92 3.87
N GLY A 131 -29.21 0.09 3.09
CA GLY A 131 -28.98 1.48 3.45
C GLY A 131 -29.36 2.48 2.38
N THR A 132 -29.15 3.74 2.72
CA THR A 132 -29.48 4.91 1.92
C THR A 132 -28.24 5.44 1.17
N PRO A 133 -28.41 6.39 0.23
CA PRO A 133 -27.28 7.09 -0.37
C PRO A 133 -26.34 7.76 0.65
N ASP A 134 -26.88 8.24 1.78
CA ASP A 134 -26.09 8.84 2.86
C ASP A 134 -25.26 7.78 3.60
N ASP A 135 -25.81 6.59 3.85
CA ASP A 135 -25.10 5.47 4.46
C ASP A 135 -23.95 5.00 3.57
N TRP A 136 -24.21 4.89 2.26
CA TRP A 136 -23.18 4.58 1.27
C TRP A 136 -22.06 5.64 1.29
N MET A 137 -22.43 6.92 1.25
CA MET A 137 -21.45 8.02 1.23
C MET A 137 -20.61 8.04 2.51
N LYS A 138 -21.21 7.71 3.66
CA LYS A 138 -20.49 7.56 4.93
C LYS A 138 -19.47 6.43 4.85
N ALA A 139 -19.89 5.23 4.44
CA ALA A 139 -18.98 4.09 4.29
C ALA A 139 -17.86 4.36 3.27
N PHE A 140 -18.18 5.07 2.18
CA PHE A 140 -17.20 5.46 1.18
C PHE A 140 -16.16 6.43 1.77
N ARG A 141 -16.56 7.42 2.58
CA ARG A 141 -15.60 8.30 3.28
C ARG A 141 -14.69 7.53 4.23
N GLU A 142 -15.25 6.64 5.05
CA GLU A 142 -14.45 5.79 5.96
C GLU A 142 -13.45 4.91 5.20
N PHE A 143 -13.84 4.35 4.05
CA PHE A 143 -12.91 3.65 3.16
C PHE A 143 -11.78 4.55 2.65
N GLN A 144 -12.09 5.77 2.22
CA GLN A 144 -11.08 6.72 1.74
C GLN A 144 -10.08 7.08 2.84
N GLU A 145 -10.54 7.28 4.08
CA GLU A 145 -9.69 7.52 5.24
C GLU A 145 -8.74 6.34 5.49
N LYS A 146 -9.23 5.10 5.44
CA LYS A 146 -8.37 3.91 5.60
C LYS A 146 -7.38 3.72 4.45
N ARG A 147 -7.73 4.19 3.25
CA ARG A 147 -6.81 4.15 2.11
C ARG A 147 -5.68 5.15 2.31
N ASP A 148 -6.00 6.32 2.82
CA ASP A 148 -5.04 7.36 3.16
C ASP A 148 -4.10 6.89 4.28
N GLU A 149 -4.61 6.25 5.34
CA GLU A 149 -3.81 5.59 6.40
C GLU A 149 -2.86 4.52 5.83
N PHE A 150 -3.34 3.67 4.91
CA PHE A 150 -2.51 2.68 4.23
C PHE A 150 -1.37 3.34 3.44
N TYR A 151 -1.63 4.43 2.72
CA TYR A 151 -0.57 5.14 2.00
C TYR A 151 0.47 5.78 2.92
N VAL A 152 0.06 6.33 4.06
CA VAL A 152 1.01 6.86 5.05
C VAL A 152 1.90 5.74 5.59
N ALA A 153 1.32 4.63 6.05
CA ALA A 153 2.08 3.50 6.56
C ALA A 153 3.03 2.91 5.50
N ALA A 154 2.54 2.72 4.27
CA ALA A 154 3.35 2.24 3.15
C ALA A 154 4.54 3.16 2.86
N ARG A 155 4.34 4.48 2.85
CA ARG A 155 5.40 5.48 2.65
C ARG A 155 6.43 5.44 3.77
N ASP A 156 5.99 5.38 5.01
CA ASP A 156 6.87 5.32 6.17
C ASP A 156 7.72 4.04 6.16
N SER A 157 7.12 2.90 5.80
CA SER A 157 7.84 1.62 5.65
C SER A 157 8.89 1.61 4.54
N LEU A 158 8.82 2.56 3.60
CA LEU A 158 9.77 2.78 2.50
C LEU A 158 10.73 3.95 2.78
N GLY A 159 10.67 4.56 3.97
CA GLY A 159 11.51 5.71 4.34
C GLY A 159 11.13 7.03 3.64
N VAL A 160 9.91 7.13 3.09
CA VAL A 160 9.43 8.31 2.36
C VAL A 160 8.71 9.27 3.31
N HIS A 161 9.49 10.13 3.99
CA HIS A 161 8.98 11.01 5.05
C HIS A 161 8.47 12.39 4.59
N ALA A 162 8.47 12.66 3.29
CA ALA A 162 7.92 13.92 2.78
C ALA A 162 6.42 14.03 3.12
N LYS A 163 5.94 15.24 3.46
CA LYS A 163 4.55 15.45 3.88
C LYS A 163 3.57 14.91 2.82
N PHE A 164 2.76 13.94 3.21
CA PHE A 164 1.63 13.46 2.43
C PHE A 164 0.39 14.26 2.85
N ARG A 165 -0.20 14.99 1.91
CA ARG A 165 -1.44 15.74 2.17
C ARG A 165 -2.60 14.77 2.03
N LEU A 166 -3.31 14.52 3.13
CA LEU A 166 -4.50 13.67 3.13
C LEU A 166 -5.62 14.33 2.35
N ARG A 167 -6.54 13.53 1.82
CA ARG A 167 -7.71 14.06 1.11
C ARG A 167 -8.57 14.93 2.02
N SER A 168 -8.67 14.58 3.30
CA SER A 168 -9.35 15.35 4.34
C SER A 168 -8.78 16.76 4.53
N ASP A 169 -7.51 16.95 4.19
CA ASP A 169 -6.76 18.17 4.45
C ASP A 169 -6.63 19.02 3.17
N ASP A 170 -7.24 18.61 2.06
CA ASP A 170 -7.18 19.34 0.80
C ASP A 170 -8.10 20.57 0.87
N PRO A 171 -7.55 21.80 0.86
CA PRO A 171 -8.36 23.02 0.92
C PRO A 171 -9.35 23.14 -0.25
N ALA A 172 -9.08 22.49 -1.39
CA ALA A 172 -10.03 22.48 -2.51
C ALA A 172 -11.29 21.63 -2.23
N LEU A 173 -11.19 20.64 -1.33
CA LEU A 173 -12.33 19.82 -0.88
C LEU A 173 -13.01 20.41 0.36
N LEU A 174 -12.28 21.21 1.15
CA LEU A 174 -12.82 21.92 2.31
C LEU A 174 -13.50 23.24 1.92
N ALA A 175 -13.13 23.83 0.78
CA ALA A 175 -13.83 24.97 0.20
C ALA A 175 -15.19 24.52 -0.37
N THR A 176 -16.23 25.33 -0.17
CA THR A 176 -17.54 25.13 -0.78
C THR A 176 -17.38 25.06 -2.30
N ASP A 177 -17.91 24.02 -2.95
CA ASP A 177 -17.81 23.84 -4.40
C ASP A 177 -18.39 25.09 -5.11
N PRO A 178 -17.61 25.82 -5.91
CA PRO A 178 -18.07 27.01 -6.60
C PRO A 178 -19.19 26.73 -7.63
N ARG A 179 -19.47 25.46 -7.96
CA ARG A 179 -20.62 25.06 -8.79
C ARG A 179 -21.95 25.02 -8.05
N HIS A 180 -21.92 25.18 -6.73
CA HIS A 180 -23.11 25.26 -5.87
C HIS A 180 -23.38 26.69 -5.36
N MET A 181 -22.75 27.71 -6.00
CA MET A 181 -23.14 29.13 -5.94
C MET A 181 -23.83 29.54 -7.24
#